data_AF-A0A955G4I3-F1
#
_entry.id   AF-A0A955G4I3-F1
#
_cell.length_a   1.000
_cell.length_b   1.000
_cell.length_c   1.000
_cell.angle_alpha   90.00
_cell.angle_beta   90.00
_cell.angle_gamma   90.00
#
_symmetry.space_group_name_H-M   'P 1'
#
loop_
_entity.id
_entity.type
_entity.pdbx_description
1 polymer ?
#
loop_
_entity_poly.entity_id
_entity_poly.type
_entity_poly.pdbx_seq_one_letter_code
_entity_poly.pdbx_strand_id
1 'polypeptide(L)'
;MKKNTSGFTIVELLIVIVVIAVLAAISIVAYNGIQNRTAVSRSLSDLSSLNKIIQVYYATNGSYPTTANAWLNSNDNPTNYIPDVTSDFINSLPKPQYPGSSSSGAYMYRSNGTNYKIIAHGGKYAELCPLAKAQQPSLISNRDCWAYGYFSSGAAAF
;
A
#
# COMPACT_ATOMS: atom_id res chain seq x y z
N MET A 1 -35.85 -13.97 53.74
CA MET A 1 -35.03 -14.61 52.69
C MET A 1 -33.68 -13.90 52.64
N LYS A 2 -32.59 -14.53 53.08
CA LYS A 2 -31.26 -13.91 53.12
C LYS A 2 -30.64 -14.01 51.72
N LYS A 3 -30.47 -12.88 51.03
CA LYS A 3 -29.77 -12.84 49.74
C LYS A 3 -28.28 -13.06 50.00
N ASN A 4 -27.71 -14.16 49.50
CA ASN A 4 -26.27 -14.34 49.45
C ASN A 4 -25.70 -13.36 48.42
N THR A 5 -25.11 -12.27 48.88
CA THR A 5 -24.25 -11.41 48.07
C THR A 5 -22.86 -12.02 48.04
N SER A 6 -22.58 -12.85 47.03
CA SER A 6 -21.22 -13.28 46.71
C SER A 6 -20.47 -12.13 46.07
N GLY A 7 -19.45 -11.60 46.76
CA GLY A 7 -18.51 -10.63 46.20
C GLY A 7 -17.36 -11.34 45.47
N PHE A 8 -16.83 -10.72 44.42
CA PHE A 8 -15.58 -11.16 43.80
C PHE A 8 -14.42 -10.98 44.79
N THR A 9 -13.54 -11.97 44.88
CA THR A 9 -12.28 -11.87 45.63
C THR A 9 -11.27 -11.00 44.87
N ILE A 10 -10.38 -10.34 45.60
CA ILE A 10 -9.30 -9.54 45.01
C ILE A 10 -8.37 -10.42 44.15
N VAL A 11 -8.18 -11.68 44.55
CA VAL A 11 -7.33 -12.65 43.82
C VAL A 11 -7.95 -12.99 42.46
N GLU A 12 -9.27 -13.19 42.40
CA GLU A 12 -9.98 -13.45 41.13
C GLU A 12 -9.83 -12.26 40.17
N LEU A 13 -9.95 -11.02 40.67
CA LEU A 13 -9.76 -9.84 39.83
C LEU A 13 -8.30 -9.69 39.37
N LEU A 14 -7.32 -10.01 40.23
CA LEU A 14 -5.90 -9.94 39.90
C LEU A 14 -5.53 -10.91 38.78
N ILE A 15 -6.02 -12.15 38.81
CA ILE A 15 -5.74 -13.12 37.75
C ILE A 15 -6.33 -12.65 36.42
N VAL A 16 -7.54 -12.08 36.43
CA VAL A 16 -8.20 -11.59 35.21
C VAL A 16 -7.40 -10.47 34.55
N ILE A 17 -6.91 -9.47 35.32
CA ILE A 17 -6.12 -8.38 34.74
C ILE A 17 -4.77 -8.87 34.19
N VAL A 18 -4.14 -9.85 34.84
CA VAL A 18 -2.89 -10.46 34.35
C VAL A 18 -3.13 -11.19 33.04
N VAL A 19 -4.21 -11.98 32.95
CA VAL A 19 -4.57 -12.68 31.71
C VAL A 19 -4.88 -11.68 30.59
N ILE A 20 -5.63 -10.61 30.85
CA ILE A 20 -5.93 -9.57 29.85
C ILE A 20 -4.64 -8.88 29.38
N ALA A 21 -3.70 -8.58 30.28
CA ALA A 21 -2.43 -7.95 29.91
C ALA A 21 -1.59 -8.83 28.96
N VAL A 22 -1.49 -10.13 29.24
CA VAL A 22 -0.76 -11.08 28.39
C VAL A 22 -1.44 -11.23 27.02
N LEU A 23 -2.77 -11.38 26.99
CA LEU A 23 -3.52 -11.50 25.75
C LEU A 23 -3.39 -10.23 24.90
N ALA A 24 -3.50 -9.04 25.52
CA ALA A 24 -3.37 -7.77 24.81
C ALA A 24 -2.00 -7.62 24.14
N ALA A 25 -0.90 -7.99 24.82
CA ALA A 25 0.44 -7.93 24.26
C ALA A 25 0.60 -8.80 22.99
N ILE A 26 0.10 -10.05 23.03
CA ILE A 26 0.13 -10.97 21.88
C ILE A 26 -0.74 -10.43 20.75
N SER A 27 -1.94 -9.94 21.07
CA SER A 27 -2.88 -9.39 20.09
C SER A 27 -2.29 -8.20 19.31
N ILE A 28 -1.54 -7.31 19.97
CA ILE A 28 -0.93 -6.14 19.31
C ILE A 28 0.08 -6.56 18.23
N VAL A 29 0.97 -7.52 18.54
CA VAL A 29 1.99 -7.99 17.57
C VAL A 29 1.33 -8.68 16.37
N ALA A 30 0.35 -9.54 16.64
CA ALA A 30 -0.40 -10.22 15.58
C ALA A 30 -1.16 -9.23 14.69
N TYR A 31 -1.80 -8.22 15.29
CA TYR A 31 -2.55 -7.19 14.58
C TYR A 31 -1.67 -6.38 13.62
N ASN A 32 -0.47 -5.98 14.04
CA ASN A 32 0.49 -5.25 13.18
C ASN A 32 0.92 -6.08 11.96
N GLY A 33 1.15 -7.39 12.15
CA GLY A 33 1.49 -8.30 11.04
C GLY A 33 0.36 -8.44 10.02
N ILE A 34 -0.89 -8.51 10.47
CA ILE A 34 -2.07 -8.56 9.59
C ILE A 34 -2.23 -7.25 8.82
N GLN A 35 -2.13 -6.10 9.51
CA GLN A 35 -2.24 -4.78 8.88
C GLN A 35 -1.20 -4.59 7.76
N ASN A 36 0.04 -5.02 7.99
CA ASN A 36 1.09 -5.00 6.97
C ASN A 36 0.73 -5.81 5.72
N ARG A 37 0.22 -7.04 5.89
CA ARG A 37 -0.18 -7.89 4.77
C ARG A 37 -1.36 -7.32 4.00
N THR A 38 -2.35 -6.75 4.71
CA THR A 38 -3.49 -6.07 4.09
C THR A 38 -3.05 -4.84 3.31
N ALA A 39 -2.14 -4.03 3.85
CA ALA A 39 -1.61 -2.85 3.16
C ALA A 39 -0.86 -3.22 1.86
N VAL A 40 -0.05 -4.27 1.89
CA VAL A 40 0.62 -4.80 0.68
C VAL A 40 -0.39 -5.31 -0.33
N SER A 41 -1.35 -6.13 0.10
CA SER A 41 -2.37 -6.68 -0.81
C SER A 41 -3.19 -5.58 -1.50
N ARG A 42 -3.56 -4.51 -0.77
CA ARG A 42 -4.22 -3.33 -1.34
C ARG A 42 -3.33 -2.62 -2.34
N SER A 43 -2.07 -2.36 -1.98
CA SER A 43 -1.09 -1.72 -2.88
C SER A 43 -0.91 -2.48 -4.18
N LEU A 44 -0.78 -3.81 -4.10
CA LEU A 44 -0.67 -4.66 -5.29
C LEU A 44 -1.93 -4.61 -6.16
N SER A 45 -3.12 -4.61 -5.55
CA SER A 45 -4.40 -4.46 -6.24
C SER A 45 -4.54 -3.10 -6.93
N ASP A 46 -4.16 -2.02 -6.23
CA ASP A 46 -4.18 -0.66 -6.76
C ASP A 46 -3.22 -0.54 -7.94
N LEU A 47 -1.98 -0.97 -7.78
CA LEU A 47 -0.97 -0.96 -8.85
C LEU A 47 -1.41 -1.78 -10.05
N SER A 48 -2.04 -2.94 -9.84
CA SER A 48 -2.59 -3.76 -10.94
C SER A 48 -3.71 -3.04 -11.69
N SER A 49 -4.60 -2.37 -10.97
CA SER A 49 -5.71 -1.61 -11.54
C SER A 49 -5.21 -0.39 -12.31
N LEU A 50 -4.28 0.37 -11.72
CA LEU A 50 -3.61 1.49 -12.36
C LEU A 50 -2.87 1.06 -13.63
N ASN A 51 -2.15 -0.07 -13.57
CA ASN A 51 -1.46 -0.62 -14.72
C ASN A 51 -2.43 -0.91 -15.87
N LYS A 52 -3.59 -1.52 -15.60
CA LYS A 52 -4.62 -1.76 -16.61
C LYS A 52 -5.12 -0.46 -17.23
N ILE A 53 -5.39 0.57 -16.42
CA ILE A 53 -5.83 1.88 -16.90
C ILE A 53 -4.78 2.53 -17.81
N ILE A 54 -3.51 2.48 -17.42
CA ILE A 54 -2.40 3.00 -18.23
C ILE A 54 -2.32 2.26 -19.59
N GLN A 55 -2.53 0.94 -19.58
CA GLN A 55 -2.55 0.14 -20.82
C GLN A 55 -3.76 0.46 -21.71
N VAL A 56 -4.94 0.69 -21.12
CA VAL A 56 -6.13 1.12 -21.86
C VAL A 56 -5.91 2.51 -22.46
N TYR A 57 -5.35 3.45 -21.71
CA TYR A 57 -4.99 4.78 -22.22
C TYR A 57 -4.05 4.68 -23.43
N TYR A 58 -3.02 3.82 -23.36
CA TYR A 58 -2.12 3.58 -24.48
C TYR A 58 -2.85 3.02 -25.71
N ALA A 59 -3.78 2.08 -25.52
CA ALA A 59 -4.56 1.51 -26.61
C ALA A 59 -5.46 2.55 -27.30
N THR A 60 -5.94 3.56 -26.58
CA THR A 60 -6.78 4.64 -27.12
C THR A 60 -5.97 5.77 -27.76
N ASN A 61 -4.87 6.18 -27.12
CA ASN A 61 -4.13 7.40 -27.50
C ASN A 61 -2.80 7.12 -28.24
N GLY A 62 -2.38 5.85 -28.36
CA GLY A 62 -1.13 5.46 -29.01
C GLY A 62 0.14 5.86 -28.24
N SER A 63 0.01 6.40 -27.03
CA SER A 63 1.12 6.79 -26.16
C SER A 63 0.71 6.66 -24.69
N TYR A 64 1.68 6.50 -23.79
CA TYR A 64 1.42 6.52 -22.35
C TYR A 64 1.22 7.95 -21.84
N PRO A 65 0.45 8.17 -20.75
CA PRO A 65 0.28 9.49 -20.16
C PRO A 65 1.63 10.15 -19.83
N THR A 66 2.00 11.19 -20.54
CA THR A 66 3.34 11.78 -20.37
C THR A 66 3.44 12.57 -19.08
N THR A 67 4.59 12.47 -18.41
CA THR A 67 4.89 13.22 -17.18
C THR A 67 5.93 14.32 -17.40
N ALA A 68 6.16 14.69 -18.66
CA ALA A 68 7.30 15.55 -19.04
C ALA A 68 8.64 15.03 -18.48
N ASN A 69 8.81 13.71 -18.43
CA ASN A 69 9.95 13.01 -17.84
C ASN A 69 10.19 13.25 -16.33
N ALA A 70 9.23 13.83 -15.61
CA ALA A 70 9.29 14.04 -14.17
C ALA A 70 8.64 12.88 -13.40
N TRP A 71 9.05 12.71 -12.14
CA TRP A 71 8.34 11.83 -11.22
C TRP A 71 7.15 12.57 -10.63
N LEU A 72 5.95 12.04 -10.84
CA LEU A 72 4.74 12.48 -10.17
C LEU A 72 4.41 11.49 -9.05
N ASN A 73 3.89 11.98 -7.94
CA ASN A 73 3.51 11.13 -6.82
C ASN A 73 2.13 11.47 -6.28
N SER A 74 1.48 10.46 -5.69
CA SER A 74 0.11 10.53 -5.18
C SER A 74 -0.09 11.46 -3.98
N ASN A 75 0.99 11.92 -3.33
CA ASN A 75 0.89 12.83 -2.19
C ASN A 75 0.81 14.27 -2.68
N ASP A 76 1.69 14.65 -3.61
CA ASP A 76 1.74 16.01 -4.16
C ASP A 76 0.67 16.23 -5.24
N ASN A 77 0.35 15.19 -6.01
CA ASN A 77 -0.60 15.26 -7.13
C ASN A 77 -1.74 14.25 -6.94
N PRO A 78 -2.55 14.38 -5.88
CA PRO A 78 -3.50 13.36 -5.43
C PRO A 78 -4.56 12.94 -6.46
N THR A 79 -4.87 13.83 -7.40
CA THR A 79 -5.90 13.63 -8.42
C THR A 79 -5.32 13.50 -9.83
N ASN A 80 -4.00 13.62 -10.00
CA ASN A 80 -3.39 13.72 -11.33
C ASN A 80 -1.93 13.22 -11.39
N TYR A 81 -1.51 12.34 -10.48
CA TYR A 81 -0.16 11.78 -10.55
C TYR A 81 0.03 10.82 -11.74
N ILE A 82 -1.06 10.36 -12.35
CA ILE A 82 -1.08 9.82 -13.71
C ILE A 82 -1.90 10.83 -14.52
N PRO A 83 -1.28 11.60 -15.44
CA PRO A 83 -1.99 12.61 -16.21
C PRO A 83 -3.09 12.02 -17.09
N ASP A 84 -4.13 12.81 -17.40
CA ASP A 84 -5.13 12.54 -18.44
C ASP A 84 -5.95 11.23 -18.30
N VAL A 85 -5.90 10.55 -17.14
CA VAL A 85 -6.70 9.32 -16.90
C VAL A 85 -7.96 9.53 -16.07
N THR A 86 -8.05 10.62 -15.29
CA THR A 86 -9.08 10.79 -14.24
C THR A 86 -10.44 11.29 -14.71
N SER A 87 -10.56 11.69 -15.98
CA SER A 87 -11.85 12.05 -16.60
C SER A 87 -12.42 10.92 -17.46
N ASP A 88 -11.54 10.15 -18.10
CA ASP A 88 -11.94 9.27 -19.21
C ASP A 88 -11.84 7.78 -18.84
N PHE A 89 -11.05 7.43 -17.83
CA PHE A 89 -10.73 6.03 -17.53
C PHE A 89 -10.93 5.63 -16.06
N ILE A 90 -10.88 6.57 -15.11
CA ILE A 90 -11.10 6.30 -13.68
C ILE A 90 -11.64 7.54 -12.94
N ASN A 91 -12.63 7.38 -12.06
CA ASN A 91 -13.23 8.51 -11.32
C ASN A 91 -12.29 9.17 -10.29
N SER A 92 -11.34 8.42 -9.74
CA SER A 92 -10.37 8.93 -8.77
C SER A 92 -9.15 8.02 -8.69
N LEU A 93 -7.96 8.60 -8.66
CA LEU A 93 -6.75 7.81 -8.45
C LEU A 93 -6.64 7.32 -6.99
N PRO A 94 -6.29 6.05 -6.76
CA PRO A 94 -6.09 5.52 -5.42
C PRO A 94 -4.90 6.22 -4.76
N LYS A 95 -4.97 6.32 -3.44
CA LYS A 95 -3.85 6.75 -2.62
C LYS A 95 -3.43 5.62 -1.71
N PRO A 96 -2.14 5.47 -1.46
CA PRO A 96 -1.69 4.51 -0.47
C PRO A 96 -2.25 4.88 0.90
N GLN A 97 -2.95 3.92 1.52
CA GLN A 97 -3.47 4.07 2.87
C GLN A 97 -2.81 3.04 3.78
N TYR A 98 -1.99 3.52 4.71
CA TYR A 98 -1.53 2.72 5.83
C TYR A 98 -2.18 3.26 7.12
N PRO A 99 -2.86 2.41 7.90
CA PRO A 99 -3.46 2.84 9.16
C PRO A 99 -2.36 3.33 10.12
N GLY A 100 -2.45 4.60 10.56
CA GLY A 100 -1.57 5.16 11.59
C GLY A 100 -0.23 5.74 11.11
N SER A 101 -0.05 6.08 9.82
CA SER A 101 1.19 6.72 9.35
C SER A 101 0.98 7.87 8.36
N SER A 102 1.53 9.04 8.69
CA SER A 102 1.73 10.18 7.77
C SER A 102 2.88 9.96 6.77
N SER A 103 3.62 8.85 6.89
CA SER A 103 4.76 8.49 6.03
C SER A 103 4.48 7.16 5.31
N SER A 104 3.26 6.98 4.81
CA SER A 104 2.78 5.74 4.17
C SER A 104 3.53 5.36 2.88
N GLY A 105 4.38 6.26 2.36
CA GLY A 105 4.92 6.18 1.01
C GLY A 105 3.97 6.80 -0.01
N ALA A 106 4.27 6.67 -1.29
CA ALA A 106 3.47 7.20 -2.39
C ALA A 106 3.39 6.18 -3.53
N TYR A 107 2.29 6.25 -4.31
CA TYR A 107 2.35 5.75 -5.68
C TYR A 107 3.08 6.79 -6.53
N MET A 108 4.10 6.37 -7.25
CA MET A 108 4.91 7.21 -8.10
C MET A 108 4.80 6.77 -9.55
N TYR A 109 4.56 7.72 -10.43
CA TYR A 109 4.43 7.50 -11.85
C TYR A 109 5.42 8.37 -12.63
N ARG A 110 6.04 7.78 -13.64
CA ARG A 110 6.88 8.48 -14.60
C ARG A 110 6.70 7.85 -15.98
N SER A 111 6.57 8.70 -16.98
CA SER A 111 6.49 8.29 -18.38
C SER A 111 7.06 9.34 -19.33
N ASN A 112 7.66 8.84 -20.42
CA ASN A 112 8.13 9.62 -21.57
C ASN A 112 7.23 9.46 -22.80
N GLY A 113 6.03 8.90 -22.66
CA GLY A 113 5.10 8.61 -23.76
C GLY A 113 5.31 7.25 -24.44
N THR A 114 6.53 6.69 -24.44
CA THR A 114 6.84 5.36 -25.01
C THR A 114 7.03 4.30 -23.93
N ASN A 115 7.58 4.70 -22.78
CA ASN A 115 7.87 3.88 -21.63
C ASN A 115 7.25 4.51 -20.39
N TYR A 116 6.92 3.68 -19.40
CA TYR A 116 6.39 4.15 -18.12
C TYR A 116 6.85 3.27 -16.97
N LYS A 117 6.77 3.83 -15.76
CA LYS A 117 6.98 3.15 -14.50
C LYS A 117 5.92 3.64 -13.52
N ILE A 118 5.18 2.71 -12.91
CA ILE A 118 4.23 2.95 -11.82
C ILE A 118 4.64 2.07 -10.64
N ILE A 119 4.99 2.68 -9.51
CA ILE A 119 5.56 1.99 -8.36
C ILE A 119 4.95 2.47 -7.05
N ALA A 120 4.86 1.58 -6.07
CA ALA A 120 4.77 1.97 -4.67
C ALA A 120 6.18 2.18 -4.13
N HIS A 121 6.46 3.36 -3.57
CA HIS A 121 7.78 3.75 -3.12
C HIS A 121 7.73 4.63 -1.85
N GLY A 122 8.82 4.58 -1.07
CA GLY A 122 9.04 5.42 0.09
C GLY A 122 8.28 4.98 1.34
N GLY A 123 8.68 5.53 2.49
CA GLY A 123 8.00 5.29 3.77
C GLY A 123 7.82 3.80 4.09
N LYS A 124 6.61 3.43 4.50
CA LYS A 124 6.26 2.03 4.81
C LYS A 124 6.43 1.06 3.64
N TYR A 125 6.36 1.51 2.38
CA TYR A 125 6.53 0.58 1.25
C TYR A 125 7.95 0.07 1.07
N ALA A 126 8.96 0.82 1.52
CA ALA A 126 10.34 0.32 1.56
C ALA A 126 10.47 -0.84 2.57
N GLU A 127 9.90 -0.69 3.77
CA GLU A 127 9.88 -1.74 4.80
C GLU A 127 9.04 -2.97 4.38
N LEU A 128 7.94 -2.73 3.66
CA LEU A 128 6.98 -3.77 3.26
C LEU A 128 7.37 -4.46 1.96
N CYS A 129 8.40 -3.98 1.25
CA CYS A 129 8.80 -4.55 -0.03
C CYS A 129 9.13 -6.06 0.05
N PRO A 130 9.83 -6.58 1.08
CA PRO A 130 10.04 -8.03 1.22
C PRO A 130 8.74 -8.83 1.27
N LEU A 131 7.69 -8.29 1.92
CA LEU A 131 6.36 -8.90 1.94
C LEU A 131 5.68 -8.83 0.56
N ALA A 132 5.83 -7.71 -0.16
CA ALA A 132 5.35 -7.59 -1.53
C ALA A 132 6.05 -8.57 -2.48
N LYS A 133 7.37 -8.74 -2.34
CA LYS A 133 8.18 -9.71 -3.10
C LYS A 133 7.72 -11.15 -2.87
N ALA A 134 7.38 -11.50 -1.63
CA ALA A 134 6.86 -12.83 -1.31
C ALA A 134 5.49 -13.09 -1.96
N GLN A 135 4.67 -12.06 -2.18
CA GLN A 135 3.36 -12.19 -2.82
C GLN A 135 3.42 -12.12 -4.35
N GLN A 136 4.20 -11.19 -4.92
CA GLN A 136 4.35 -10.99 -6.37
C GLN A 136 5.81 -10.66 -6.73
N PRO A 137 6.66 -11.69 -6.95
CA PRO A 137 8.08 -11.49 -7.25
C PRO A 137 8.36 -10.71 -8.54
N SER A 138 7.47 -10.81 -9.53
CA SER A 138 7.63 -10.19 -10.86
C SER A 138 7.52 -8.67 -10.86
N LEU A 139 7.00 -8.07 -9.79
CA LEU A 139 6.81 -6.62 -9.67
C LEU A 139 7.99 -5.92 -9.00
N ILE A 140 9.02 -6.67 -8.59
CA ILE A 140 10.18 -6.10 -7.92
C ILE A 140 11.21 -5.71 -8.98
N SER A 141 11.66 -4.45 -8.96
CA SER A 141 12.80 -4.05 -9.79
C SER A 141 14.07 -4.80 -9.36
N ASN A 142 15.00 -5.02 -10.27
CA ASN A 142 16.21 -5.85 -10.07
C ASN A 142 17.23 -5.31 -9.02
N ARG A 143 16.86 -4.27 -8.25
CA ARG A 143 17.65 -3.68 -7.16
C ARG A 143 16.98 -3.97 -5.80
N ASP A 144 17.80 -4.12 -4.77
CA ASP A 144 17.43 -4.36 -3.36
C ASP A 144 16.07 -3.77 -3.00
N CYS A 145 15.06 -4.65 -2.83
CA CYS A 145 13.63 -4.37 -2.69
C CYS A 145 13.29 -3.03 -1.99
N TRP A 146 13.31 -1.93 -2.74
CA TRP A 146 13.08 -0.56 -2.26
C TRP A 146 11.77 0.04 -2.80
N ALA A 147 11.30 -0.52 -3.91
CA ALA A 147 10.05 -0.21 -4.57
C ALA A 147 9.55 -1.44 -5.33
N TYR A 148 8.24 -1.48 -5.58
CA TYR A 148 7.61 -2.51 -6.40
C TYR A 148 6.47 -1.93 -7.24
N GLY A 149 6.24 -2.52 -8.41
CA GLY A 149 5.16 -2.12 -9.30
C GLY A 149 5.40 -2.57 -10.74
N TYR A 150 4.78 -1.87 -11.68
CA TYR A 150 4.80 -2.20 -13.10
C TYR A 150 5.66 -1.21 -13.87
N PHE A 151 6.39 -1.71 -14.85
CA PHE A 151 7.24 -0.89 -15.70
C PHE A 151 7.37 -1.52 -17.08
N SER A 152 7.50 -0.69 -18.11
CA SER A 152 7.84 -1.14 -19.45
C SER A 152 9.32 -1.55 -19.54
N SER A 153 9.67 -2.36 -20.53
CA SER A 153 11.04 -2.87 -20.71
C SER A 153 12.09 -1.76 -20.84
N GLY A 154 11.76 -0.64 -21.49
CA GLY A 154 12.65 0.53 -21.62
C GLY A 154 12.66 1.48 -20.41
N ALA A 155 11.81 1.25 -19.41
CA ALA A 155 11.75 2.09 -18.20
C ALA A 155 12.77 1.67 -17.11
N ALA A 156 13.68 0.73 -17.40
CA ALA A 156 14.73 0.33 -16.48
C ALA A 156 15.64 1.51 -16.08
N ALA A 157 15.87 2.46 -16.99
CA ALA A 157 16.69 3.66 -16.78
C ALA A 157 15.95 4.82 -16.08
N PHE A 158 14.67 4.65 -15.74
CA PHE A 158 13.86 5.68 -15.08
C PHE A 158 14.05 5.74 -13.57
#